data_AF-A0A6P6GKT5-F1
#
_entry.id   AF-A0A6P6GKT5-F1
#
_cell.length_a   1.000
_cell.length_b   1.000
_cell.length_c   1.000
_cell.angle_alpha   90.00
_cell.angle_beta   90.00
_cell.angle_gamma   90.00
#
_symmetry.space_group_name_H-M   'P 1'
#
loop_
_entity.id
_entity.type
_entity.pdbx_description
1 polymer ?
#
loop_
_entity_poly.entity_id
_entity_poly.type
_entity_poly.pdbx_seq_one_letter_code
_entity_poly.pdbx_strand_id
1 'polypeptide(L)'
;MVDLEERAVRDLEERAASKSEQSIIGKISKRMRPLKMPDFLEWNKIFALACVVAVSLDPLFIYVPVINENNKCLTMDKTLATTAVAVRFLADIIYVGDIIYNVNKSSLELKRRGTWKTNKFFKINNFFKNALAIWKLSWRLILVDSMAILPIPQIIMLVSFKKVTGSGYLDERRLLSLILISQYVPRVFRIYISSKEATRVRDVLTDTVWIRGAFNFFLYILASHVFGAFWYFFAVQRETACWFQACERSGIANCGLNTFCDDHESAPTNYITLVHSKCPINVDPDDTIEELFDFGIFLDAIKSGLLGSYDFPRKLAYCFWWGLRNLSSLGSNLKTSSYFWETYFAISVSIVGLLLFLYLIGNMQTYLQLATTRSEERRLKMKQKEPQIDAWISRNNLDKEKKTIMEKVQHSLEVDKDINVETLVNALPHEYRRYITRELCRGALKKYIILHQNNVNEEAIEKLVEAICEHMKPVAYKEKSNIIRVGDPCQMVLITQGTVVVNTGSSGSNGGTCTNASAKQLNKDDIYGDNLLLTPEHDSPSGVTISNECVESLTEVEGFAVNAKDLMNVISNSHWGLSCSILP
;
A
#
# COMPACT_ATOMS: atom_id res chain seq x y z
N MET A 1 12.24 -63.91 35.39
CA MET A 1 11.45 -62.96 36.18
C MET A 1 12.11 -61.58 36.19
N VAL A 2 13.43 -61.50 36.40
CA VAL A 2 14.23 -60.25 36.38
C VAL A 2 14.18 -59.51 35.02
N ASP A 3 14.22 -60.21 33.88
CA ASP A 3 14.19 -59.56 32.54
C ASP A 3 12.85 -58.89 32.17
N LEU A 4 11.74 -59.37 32.72
CA LEU A 4 10.41 -58.79 32.46
C LEU A 4 10.21 -57.50 33.27
N GLU A 5 10.76 -57.47 34.48
CA GLU A 5 10.68 -56.31 35.38
C GLU A 5 11.54 -55.16 34.86
N GLU A 6 12.75 -55.46 34.37
CA GLU A 6 13.67 -54.46 33.81
C GLU A 6 13.14 -53.85 32.50
N ARG A 7 12.42 -54.66 31.68
CA ARG A 7 11.78 -54.18 30.46
C ARG A 7 10.56 -53.30 30.76
N ALA A 8 9.79 -53.62 31.81
CA ALA A 8 8.66 -52.80 32.24
C ALA A 8 9.09 -51.44 32.84
N VAL A 9 10.23 -51.39 33.54
CA VAL A 9 10.79 -50.15 34.07
C VAL A 9 11.27 -49.22 32.95
N ARG A 10 11.96 -49.76 31.93
CA ARG A 10 12.39 -48.97 30.75
C ARG A 10 11.20 -48.39 29.98
N ASP A 11 10.14 -49.18 29.78
CA ASP A 11 8.91 -48.70 29.11
C ASP A 11 8.20 -47.59 29.91
N LEU A 12 8.25 -47.64 31.25
CA LEU A 12 7.69 -46.61 32.12
C LEU A 12 8.53 -45.32 32.09
N GLU A 13 9.86 -45.44 32.05
CA GLU A 13 10.77 -44.30 31.93
C GLU A 13 10.63 -43.60 30.55
N GLU A 14 10.52 -44.35 29.46
CA GLU A 14 10.28 -43.77 28.12
C GLU A 14 8.91 -43.07 28.04
N ARG A 15 7.86 -43.66 28.61
CA ARG A 15 6.53 -43.03 28.66
C ARG A 15 6.52 -41.78 29.54
N ALA A 16 7.30 -41.76 30.62
CA ALA A 16 7.45 -40.58 31.47
C ALA A 16 8.22 -39.46 30.75
N ALA A 17 9.31 -39.79 30.04
CA ALA A 17 10.08 -38.86 29.24
C ALA A 17 9.24 -38.23 28.12
N SER A 18 8.49 -39.05 27.37
CA SER A 18 7.56 -38.64 26.31
C SER A 18 6.46 -37.68 26.82
N LYS A 19 5.84 -37.98 27.98
CA LYS A 19 4.84 -37.08 28.59
C LYS A 19 5.45 -35.76 29.07
N SER A 20 6.68 -35.79 29.59
CA SER A 20 7.41 -34.59 30.00
C SER A 20 7.69 -33.70 28.78
N GLU A 21 8.14 -34.30 27.67
CA GLU A 21 8.49 -33.60 26.45
C GLU A 21 7.25 -33.02 25.76
N GLN A 22 6.15 -33.78 25.69
CA GLN A 22 4.86 -33.26 25.18
C GLN A 22 4.26 -32.16 26.07
N SER A 23 4.48 -32.20 27.39
CA SER A 23 4.07 -31.13 28.31
C SER A 23 4.90 -29.85 28.10
N ILE A 24 6.21 -30.01 27.85
CA ILE A 24 7.13 -28.91 27.54
C ILE A 24 6.82 -28.33 26.15
N ILE A 25 6.64 -29.16 25.13
CA ILE A 25 6.25 -28.75 23.77
C ILE A 25 4.86 -28.11 23.79
N GLY A 26 3.91 -28.62 24.58
CA GLY A 26 2.60 -28.01 24.78
C GLY A 26 2.66 -26.64 25.46
N LYS A 27 3.57 -26.46 26.44
CA LYS A 27 3.85 -25.15 27.06
C LYS A 27 4.57 -24.20 26.12
N ILE A 28 5.50 -24.68 25.29
CA ILE A 28 6.21 -23.89 24.27
C ILE A 28 5.24 -23.49 23.16
N SER A 29 4.41 -24.39 22.66
CA SER A 29 3.35 -24.15 21.67
C SER A 29 2.29 -23.16 22.18
N LYS A 30 1.85 -23.27 23.45
CA LYS A 30 0.96 -22.25 24.07
C LYS A 30 1.63 -20.87 24.18
N ARG A 31 2.96 -20.82 24.33
CA ARG A 31 3.76 -19.57 24.41
C ARG A 31 4.19 -19.03 23.04
N MET A 32 4.19 -19.89 22.02
CA MET A 32 4.48 -19.61 20.61
C MET A 32 3.22 -19.66 19.73
N ARG A 33 2.01 -19.49 20.28
CA ARG A 33 0.89 -19.08 19.41
C ARG A 33 1.26 -17.70 18.86
N PRO A 34 1.49 -17.54 17.55
CA PRO A 34 1.57 -16.21 16.99
C PRO A 34 0.20 -15.58 17.26
N LEU A 35 0.14 -14.58 18.15
CA LEU A 35 -1.01 -13.69 18.12
C LEU A 35 -1.08 -13.19 16.69
N LYS A 36 -2.22 -13.43 16.04
CA LYS A 36 -2.55 -12.88 14.73
C LYS A 36 -2.00 -11.45 14.66
N MET A 37 -1.01 -11.25 13.79
CA MET A 37 -0.43 -9.95 13.43
C MET A 37 -1.18 -9.20 12.29
N PRO A 38 -2.51 -9.32 12.03
CA PRO A 38 -3.21 -8.42 11.11
C PRO A 38 -3.32 -6.97 11.62
N ASP A 39 -3.49 -6.74 12.92
CA ASP A 39 -3.90 -5.42 13.44
C ASP A 39 -2.78 -4.36 13.41
N PHE A 40 -1.50 -4.78 13.36
CA PHE A 40 -0.35 -3.86 13.45
C PHE A 40 -0.16 -3.00 12.20
N LEU A 41 -0.34 -3.59 11.01
CA LEU A 41 -0.14 -2.89 9.76
C LEU A 41 -1.29 -1.94 9.47
N GLU A 42 -2.50 -2.27 9.92
CA GLU A 42 -3.68 -1.43 9.74
C GLU A 42 -3.63 -0.19 10.64
N TRP A 43 -3.19 -0.31 11.90
CA TRP A 43 -3.04 0.85 12.80
C TRP A 43 -2.06 1.89 12.25
N ASN A 44 -0.88 1.49 11.80
CA ASN A 44 0.11 2.45 11.27
C ASN A 44 -0.38 3.18 10.02
N LYS A 45 -1.19 2.51 9.18
CA LYS A 45 -1.81 3.13 8.00
C LYS A 45 -2.88 4.14 8.39
N ILE A 46 -3.78 3.75 9.30
CA ILE A 46 -4.84 4.62 9.82
C ILE A 46 -4.21 5.84 10.51
N PHE A 47 -3.17 5.62 11.31
CA PHE A 47 -2.44 6.67 12.00
C PHE A 47 -1.74 7.62 11.02
N ALA A 48 -1.05 7.10 10.00
CA ALA A 48 -0.41 7.93 8.99
C ALA A 48 -1.43 8.81 8.24
N LEU A 49 -2.59 8.24 7.86
CA LEU A 49 -3.68 8.98 7.23
C LEU A 49 -4.25 10.04 8.17
N ALA A 50 -4.48 9.71 9.44
CA ALA A 50 -4.95 10.65 10.45
C ALA A 50 -3.96 11.81 10.65
N CYS A 51 -2.64 11.54 10.64
CA CYS A 51 -1.62 12.59 10.71
C CYS A 51 -1.67 13.52 9.50
N VAL A 52 -1.82 12.97 8.29
CA VAL A 52 -1.98 13.73 7.04
C VAL A 52 -3.17 14.69 7.15
N VAL A 53 -4.33 14.18 7.58
CA VAL A 53 -5.54 14.99 7.76
C VAL A 53 -5.33 16.04 8.85
N ALA A 54 -4.76 15.69 9.99
CA ALA A 54 -4.54 16.60 11.11
C ALA A 54 -3.67 17.81 10.71
N VAL A 55 -2.54 17.56 10.03
CA VAL A 55 -1.64 18.63 9.61
C VAL A 55 -2.23 19.49 8.49
N SER A 56 -3.05 18.92 7.61
CA SER A 56 -3.81 19.72 6.62
C SER A 56 -4.83 20.66 7.26
N LEU A 57 -5.33 20.35 8.46
CA LEU A 57 -6.33 21.16 9.17
C LEU A 57 -5.71 22.12 10.20
N ASP A 58 -4.42 21.97 10.53
CA ASP A 58 -3.71 22.84 11.47
C ASP A 58 -3.70 24.34 11.07
N PRO A 59 -3.56 24.72 9.78
CA PRO A 59 -3.62 26.12 9.38
C PRO A 59 -4.99 26.79 9.59
N LEU A 60 -6.06 26.05 9.93
CA LEU A 60 -7.37 26.65 10.23
C LEU A 60 -7.31 27.73 11.31
N PHE A 61 -6.46 27.54 12.33
CA PHE A 61 -6.25 28.53 13.40
C PHE A 61 -5.77 29.87 12.87
N ILE A 62 -5.02 29.87 11.77
CA ILE A 62 -4.42 31.06 11.16
C ILE A 62 -5.50 31.93 10.47
N TYR A 63 -6.65 31.36 10.13
CA TYR A 63 -7.77 32.05 9.47
C TYR A 63 -8.84 32.61 10.42
N VAL A 64 -8.75 32.31 11.72
CA VAL A 64 -9.67 32.80 12.76
C VAL A 64 -9.77 34.33 12.86
N PRO A 65 -8.68 35.11 12.79
CA PRO A 65 -8.81 36.56 12.92
C PRO A 65 -9.52 37.16 11.71
N VAL A 66 -10.51 38.02 11.96
CA VAL A 66 -11.29 38.72 10.95
C VAL A 66 -11.26 40.21 11.25
N ILE A 67 -11.22 41.05 10.21
CA ILE A 67 -11.27 42.50 10.36
C ILE A 67 -12.70 42.98 10.25
N ASN A 68 -13.15 43.77 11.23
CA ASN A 68 -14.37 44.53 11.09
C ASN A 68 -14.04 45.83 10.35
N GLU A 69 -14.40 45.89 9.07
CA GLU A 69 -14.13 47.06 8.21
C GLU A 69 -14.80 48.35 8.70
N ASN A 70 -15.97 48.24 9.33
CA ASN A 70 -16.74 49.40 9.79
C ASN A 70 -16.09 50.06 11.00
N ASN A 71 -15.67 49.24 11.96
CA ASN A 71 -15.11 49.71 13.22
C ASN A 71 -13.57 49.75 13.22
N LYS A 72 -12.92 49.31 12.12
CA LYS A 72 -11.46 49.18 11.97
C LYS A 72 -10.82 48.52 13.19
N CYS A 73 -11.37 47.36 13.56
CA CYS A 73 -10.94 46.57 14.70
C CYS A 73 -10.90 45.08 14.36
N LEU A 74 -10.14 44.34 15.13
CA LEU A 74 -9.93 42.91 14.99
C LEU A 74 -10.99 42.15 15.79
N THR A 75 -11.66 41.22 15.12
CA THR A 75 -12.60 40.26 15.70
C THR A 75 -12.16 38.83 15.40
N MET A 76 -12.87 37.84 15.94
CA MET A 76 -12.59 36.43 15.72
C MET A 76 -13.82 35.72 15.17
N ASP A 77 -13.60 34.87 14.17
CA ASP A 77 -14.62 33.92 13.72
C ASP A 77 -14.78 32.82 14.79
N LYS A 78 -15.81 32.96 15.64
CA LYS A 78 -16.12 32.03 16.73
C LYS A 78 -16.43 30.62 16.21
N THR A 79 -17.05 30.50 15.03
CA THR A 79 -17.41 29.22 14.42
C THR A 79 -16.16 28.49 13.94
N LEU A 80 -15.28 29.20 13.22
CA LEU A 80 -14.01 28.65 12.75
C LEU A 80 -13.08 28.30 13.90
N ALA A 81 -12.99 29.15 14.92
CA ALA A 81 -12.19 28.90 16.12
C ALA A 81 -12.65 27.63 16.86
N THR A 82 -13.95 27.50 17.09
CA THR A 82 -14.53 26.32 17.76
C THR A 82 -14.28 25.05 16.94
N THR A 83 -14.47 25.13 15.62
CA THR A 83 -14.22 24.02 14.70
C THR A 83 -12.76 23.59 14.72
N ALA A 84 -11.82 24.53 14.63
CA ALA A 84 -10.39 24.25 14.66
C ALA A 84 -9.96 23.60 15.99
N VAL A 85 -10.48 24.10 17.13
CA VAL A 85 -10.22 23.49 18.45
C VAL A 85 -10.77 22.06 18.53
N ALA A 86 -12.00 21.83 18.06
CA ALA A 86 -12.62 20.51 18.09
C ALA A 86 -11.86 19.48 17.23
N VAL A 87 -11.54 19.85 15.98
CA VAL A 87 -10.75 19.00 15.07
C VAL A 87 -9.37 18.70 15.66
N ARG A 88 -8.70 19.71 16.24
CA ARG A 88 -7.42 19.50 16.88
C ARG A 88 -7.51 18.51 18.04
N PHE A 89 -8.50 18.68 18.90
CA PHE A 89 -8.70 17.82 20.05
C PHE A 89 -8.88 16.34 19.62
N LEU A 90 -9.63 16.10 18.55
CA LEU A 90 -9.76 14.77 17.95
C LEU A 90 -8.41 14.22 17.44
N ALA A 91 -7.61 15.04 16.76
CA ALA A 91 -6.28 14.64 16.31
C ALA A 91 -5.35 14.31 17.49
N ASP A 92 -5.39 15.07 18.59
CA ASP A 92 -4.60 14.81 19.80
C ASP A 92 -4.94 13.49 20.47
N ILE A 93 -6.21 13.11 20.49
CA ILE A 93 -6.63 11.78 20.98
C ILE A 93 -5.96 10.67 20.16
N ILE A 94 -5.89 10.83 18.83
CA ILE A 94 -5.25 9.86 17.93
C ILE A 94 -3.74 9.78 18.21
N TYR A 95 -3.05 10.92 18.38
CA TYR A 95 -1.64 10.95 18.74
C TYR A 95 -1.34 10.30 20.09
N VAL A 96 -2.16 10.57 21.12
CA VAL A 96 -2.04 9.92 22.43
C VAL A 96 -2.26 8.42 22.33
N GLY A 97 -3.26 8.00 21.53
CA GLY A 97 -3.52 6.59 21.24
C GLY A 97 -2.31 5.89 20.62
N ASP A 98 -1.64 6.53 19.67
CA ASP A 98 -0.42 6.00 19.02
C ASP A 98 0.77 5.92 19.99
N ILE A 99 0.95 6.89 20.87
CA ILE A 99 1.96 6.81 21.94
C ILE A 99 1.69 5.61 22.84
N ILE A 100 0.45 5.46 23.33
CA ILE A 100 0.06 4.34 24.20
C ILE A 100 0.31 3.00 23.49
N TYR A 101 -0.05 2.93 22.21
CA TYR A 101 0.17 1.75 21.37
C TYR A 101 1.65 1.40 21.24
N ASN A 102 2.50 2.39 20.93
CA ASN A 102 3.94 2.20 20.79
C ASN A 102 4.63 1.81 22.11
N VAL A 103 4.17 2.36 23.24
CA VAL A 103 4.64 1.98 24.59
C VAL A 103 4.26 0.52 24.91
N ASN A 104 3.02 0.12 24.64
CA ASN A 104 2.55 -1.24 24.85
C ASN A 104 3.32 -2.25 23.98
N LYS A 105 3.53 -1.92 22.71
CA LYS A 105 4.34 -2.71 21.78
C LYS A 105 5.76 -2.92 22.32
N SER A 106 6.41 -1.83 22.73
CA SER A 106 7.79 -1.87 23.24
C SER A 106 7.90 -2.67 24.54
N SER A 107 6.90 -2.57 25.42
CA SER A 107 6.80 -3.39 26.64
C SER A 107 6.66 -4.88 26.33
N LEU A 108 5.87 -5.25 25.31
CA LEU A 108 5.69 -6.64 24.88
C LEU A 108 6.99 -7.22 24.31
N GLU A 109 7.72 -6.45 23.50
CA GLU A 109 9.02 -6.85 22.93
C GLU A 109 10.09 -7.06 24.01
N LEU A 110 10.15 -6.19 25.02
CA LEU A 110 11.05 -6.35 26.18
C LEU A 110 10.70 -7.60 27.00
N LYS A 111 9.41 -7.91 27.15
CA LYS A 111 8.95 -9.14 27.80
C LYS A 111 9.36 -10.39 27.00
N ARG A 112 9.37 -10.30 25.66
CA ARG A 112 9.78 -11.38 24.75
C ARG A 112 11.30 -11.62 24.77
N ARG A 113 12.13 -10.58 24.92
CA ARG A 113 13.60 -10.69 25.02
C ARG A 113 14.13 -11.26 26.35
N GLY A 114 13.26 -11.73 27.25
CA GLY A 114 13.67 -12.38 28.51
C GLY A 114 14.27 -11.42 29.56
N THR A 115 14.26 -10.11 29.32
CA THR A 115 14.84 -9.10 30.20
C THR A 115 13.92 -8.69 31.36
N TRP A 116 12.75 -9.32 31.47
CA TRP A 116 11.67 -8.91 32.38
C TRP A 116 11.53 -9.87 33.57
N LYS A 117 12.09 -9.50 34.73
CA LYS A 117 11.76 -10.11 36.04
C LYS A 117 10.60 -9.34 36.66
N THR A 118 9.45 -9.99 36.84
CA THR A 118 8.31 -9.40 37.56
C THR A 118 8.46 -9.63 39.05
N ASN A 119 8.58 -8.55 39.83
CA ASN A 119 8.09 -8.56 41.21
C ASN A 119 6.66 -8.02 41.22
N LYS A 120 5.77 -8.75 41.90
CA LYS A 120 4.31 -8.65 41.85
C LYS A 120 3.72 -7.48 42.66
N PHE A 121 4.52 -6.53 43.12
CA PHE A 121 4.03 -5.40 43.93
C PHE A 121 4.38 -4.07 43.27
N PHE A 122 3.40 -3.16 43.26
CA PHE A 122 3.41 -1.78 42.73
C PHE A 122 3.03 -1.56 41.25
N LYS A 123 1.74 -1.31 41.02
CA LYS A 123 1.07 -1.16 39.71
C LYS A 123 1.23 0.22 39.03
N ILE A 124 1.68 1.28 39.73
CA ILE A 124 1.78 2.65 39.17
C ILE A 124 3.24 3.03 38.87
N ASN A 125 4.19 2.64 39.73
CA ASN A 125 5.61 2.96 39.55
C ASN A 125 6.25 2.20 38.34
N ASN A 126 5.59 1.13 37.88
CA ASN A 126 5.99 0.38 36.69
C ASN A 126 5.71 1.15 35.39
N PHE A 127 4.70 2.03 35.30
CA PHE A 127 4.49 2.83 34.08
C PHE A 127 5.65 3.80 33.85
N PHE A 128 6.07 4.51 34.91
CA PHE A 128 7.21 5.43 34.85
C PHE A 128 8.55 4.71 34.62
N LYS A 129 8.80 3.57 35.29
CA LYS A 129 10.03 2.79 35.04
C LYS A 129 10.06 2.15 33.64
N ASN A 130 8.91 1.67 33.14
CA ASN A 130 8.79 1.15 31.78
C ASN A 130 8.93 2.27 30.74
N ALA A 131 8.29 3.42 30.97
CA ALA A 131 8.44 4.61 30.14
C ALA A 131 9.90 5.08 30.11
N LEU A 132 10.63 5.07 31.22
CA LEU A 132 12.03 5.46 31.30
C LEU A 132 12.97 4.49 30.57
N ALA A 133 12.70 3.18 30.64
CA ALA A 133 13.45 2.16 29.89
C ALA A 133 13.18 2.23 28.38
N ILE A 134 11.93 2.51 27.98
CA ILE A 134 11.50 2.72 26.59
C ILE A 134 12.02 4.06 26.05
N TRP A 135 12.05 5.11 26.88
CA TRP A 135 12.63 6.41 26.60
C TRP A 135 14.13 6.29 26.29
N LYS A 136 14.87 5.44 27.00
CA LYS A 136 16.27 5.16 26.68
C LYS A 136 16.49 4.50 25.30
N LEU A 137 15.49 3.80 24.75
CA LEU A 137 15.58 3.09 23.46
C LEU A 137 15.01 3.89 22.28
N SER A 138 14.01 4.75 22.52
CA SER A 138 13.26 5.51 21.48
C SER A 138 13.03 7.00 21.81
N TRP A 139 13.89 7.61 22.64
CA TRP A 139 13.86 9.02 23.06
C TRP A 139 13.51 10.02 21.93
N ARG A 140 14.08 9.83 20.74
CA ARG A 140 13.90 10.75 19.61
C ARG A 140 12.46 10.77 19.09
N LEU A 141 11.78 9.62 19.08
CA LEU A 141 10.39 9.51 18.62
C LEU A 141 9.44 10.12 19.65
N ILE A 142 9.64 9.78 20.92
CA ILE A 142 8.81 10.28 22.03
C ILE A 142 8.94 11.80 22.20
N LEU A 143 10.13 12.36 21.99
CA LEU A 143 10.34 13.81 22.06
C LEU A 143 9.60 14.54 20.92
N VAL A 144 9.71 14.03 19.69
CA VAL A 144 8.98 14.59 18.54
C VAL A 144 7.48 14.51 18.76
N ASP A 145 6.98 13.40 19.29
CA ASP A 145 5.55 13.19 19.56
C ASP A 145 5.05 14.12 20.66
N SER A 146 5.84 14.29 21.72
CA SER A 146 5.53 15.22 22.80
C SER A 146 5.47 16.66 22.30
N MET A 147 6.41 17.08 21.45
CA MET A 147 6.41 18.42 20.85
C MET A 147 5.23 18.63 19.89
N ALA A 148 4.84 17.60 19.15
CA ALA A 148 3.72 17.65 18.22
C ALA A 148 2.37 17.82 18.92
N ILE A 149 2.17 17.16 20.07
CA ILE A 149 0.90 17.14 20.84
C ILE A 149 0.62 18.44 21.59
N LEU A 150 1.65 19.20 21.99
CA LEU A 150 1.47 20.39 22.82
C LEU A 150 0.35 21.30 22.27
N PRO A 151 -0.61 21.76 23.09
CA PRO A 151 -1.72 22.58 22.60
C PRO A 151 -1.35 24.06 22.45
N ILE A 152 -0.10 24.34 22.09
CA ILE A 152 0.44 25.68 21.99
C ILE A 152 -0.34 26.58 21.01
N PRO A 153 -0.82 26.16 19.81
CA PRO A 153 -1.58 27.05 18.94
C PRO A 153 -2.94 27.38 19.54
N GLN A 154 -3.57 26.44 20.26
CA GLN A 154 -4.87 26.65 20.89
C GLN A 154 -4.75 27.67 22.03
N ILE A 155 -3.72 27.51 22.87
CA ILE A 155 -3.44 28.44 23.98
C ILE A 155 -3.04 29.80 23.44
N ILE A 156 -2.19 29.84 22.41
CA ILE A 156 -1.75 31.08 21.76
C ILE A 156 -2.95 31.79 21.14
N MET A 157 -3.84 31.13 20.43
CA MET A 157 -5.04 31.79 19.87
C MET A 157 -5.96 32.34 20.98
N LEU A 158 -6.05 31.68 22.13
CA LEU A 158 -6.82 32.19 23.27
C LEU A 158 -6.16 33.37 24.00
N VAL A 159 -4.84 33.51 23.90
CA VAL A 159 -4.05 34.55 24.61
C VAL A 159 -3.66 35.71 23.69
N SER A 160 -3.29 35.45 22.44
CA SER A 160 -2.82 36.44 21.43
C SER A 160 -3.89 37.43 21.02
N PHE A 161 -5.16 37.03 21.13
CA PHE A 161 -6.30 37.86 20.81
C PHE A 161 -6.93 38.49 22.06
N LYS A 162 -6.24 38.43 23.21
CA LYS A 162 -6.56 39.29 24.34
C LYS A 162 -5.99 40.68 24.09
N LYS A 163 -6.69 41.69 24.58
CA LYS A 163 -6.27 43.09 24.51
C LYS A 163 -4.89 43.26 25.14
N VAL A 164 -3.91 43.64 24.33
CA VAL A 164 -2.56 44.00 24.79
C VAL A 164 -2.44 45.52 24.77
N THR A 165 -2.11 46.10 25.92
CA THR A 165 -1.88 47.53 26.10
C THR A 165 -0.39 47.87 26.04
N GLY A 166 -0.01 48.87 25.25
CA GLY A 166 1.31 49.49 25.31
C GLY A 166 2.19 49.28 24.06
N SER A 167 3.45 49.72 24.16
CA SER A 167 4.43 49.76 23.06
C SER A 167 4.95 48.38 22.61
N GLY A 168 4.73 47.32 23.40
CA GLY A 168 5.13 45.94 23.09
C GLY A 168 4.20 45.15 22.16
N TYR A 169 3.08 45.74 21.72
CA TYR A 169 2.01 45.08 20.95
C TYR A 169 2.51 44.36 19.68
N LEU A 170 3.41 44.99 18.92
CA LEU A 170 3.93 44.43 17.67
C LEU A 170 4.92 43.27 17.93
N ASP A 171 5.74 43.37 18.97
CA ASP A 171 6.77 42.36 19.28
C ASP A 171 6.17 41.09 19.87
N GLU A 172 5.11 41.21 20.69
CA GLU A 172 4.37 40.04 21.18
C GLU A 172 3.73 39.26 20.02
N ARG A 173 3.07 39.94 19.07
CA ARG A 173 2.45 39.28 17.91
C ARG A 173 3.46 38.59 16.99
N ARG A 174 4.66 39.18 16.83
CA ARG A 174 5.78 38.56 16.12
C ARG A 174 6.24 37.27 16.81
N LEU A 175 6.44 37.33 18.13
CA LEU A 175 6.84 36.17 18.93
C LEU A 175 5.80 35.03 18.84
N LEU A 176 4.52 35.36 18.93
CA LEU A 176 3.42 34.39 18.80
C LEU A 176 3.40 33.72 17.42
N SER A 177 3.68 34.48 16.36
CA SER A 177 3.81 33.96 14.99
C SER A 177 4.98 32.97 14.85
N LEU A 178 6.13 33.29 15.43
CA LEU A 178 7.30 32.42 15.45
C LEU A 178 7.02 31.12 16.21
N ILE A 179 6.29 31.19 17.32
CA ILE A 179 5.91 30.00 18.08
C ILE A 179 4.97 29.11 17.26
N LEU A 180 3.97 29.66 16.58
CA LEU A 180 3.07 28.91 15.68
C LEU A 180 3.85 28.16 14.59
N ILE A 181 4.81 28.82 13.93
CA ILE A 181 5.68 28.21 12.90
C ILE A 181 6.54 27.11 13.52
N SER A 182 7.20 27.39 14.64
CA SER A 182 8.14 26.47 15.30
C SER A 182 7.49 25.14 15.65
N GLN A 183 6.20 25.16 15.96
CA GLN A 183 5.44 23.99 16.35
C GLN A 183 4.90 23.17 15.18
N TYR A 184 4.66 23.82 14.05
CA TYR A 184 4.23 23.12 12.84
C TYR A 184 5.32 22.14 12.35
N VAL A 185 6.61 22.47 12.56
CA VAL A 185 7.76 21.66 12.14
C VAL A 185 7.77 20.25 12.75
N PRO A 186 7.69 20.06 14.09
CA PRO A 186 7.56 18.73 14.70
C PRO A 186 6.42 17.88 14.12
N ARG A 187 5.28 18.49 13.76
CA ARG A 187 4.11 17.76 13.24
C ARG A 187 4.34 17.24 11.82
N VAL A 188 4.89 18.08 10.94
CA VAL A 188 5.32 17.66 9.60
C VAL A 188 6.39 16.57 9.68
N PHE A 189 7.34 16.71 10.62
CA PHE A 189 8.38 15.71 10.83
C PHE A 189 7.80 14.37 11.31
N ARG A 190 6.78 14.38 12.17
CA ARG A 190 6.07 13.16 12.59
C ARG A 190 5.39 12.45 11.42
N ILE A 191 4.78 13.19 10.48
CA ILE A 191 4.24 12.60 9.24
C ILE A 191 5.35 11.90 8.46
N TYR A 192 6.48 12.56 8.25
CA TYR A 192 7.59 11.98 7.51
C TYR A 192 8.04 10.64 8.12
N ILE A 193 8.16 10.57 9.45
CA ILE A 193 8.49 9.34 10.18
C ILE A 193 7.39 8.29 9.99
N SER A 194 6.12 8.65 10.23
CA SER A 194 4.99 7.73 10.12
C SER A 194 4.85 7.15 8.70
N SER A 195 5.02 7.98 7.67
CA SER A 195 5.01 7.56 6.26
C SER A 195 6.19 6.64 5.94
N LYS A 196 7.37 6.89 6.52
CA LYS A 196 8.55 6.03 6.34
C LYS A 196 8.35 4.66 6.98
N GLU A 197 7.74 4.61 8.16
CA GLU A 197 7.43 3.34 8.83
C GLU A 197 6.34 2.55 8.09
N ALA A 198 5.30 3.22 7.60
CA ALA A 198 4.25 2.60 6.78
C ALA A 198 4.79 2.03 5.45
N THR A 199 5.78 2.70 4.85
CA THR A 199 6.40 2.25 3.59
C THR A 199 7.42 1.13 3.77
N ARG A 200 8.14 1.07 4.90
CA ARG A 200 9.13 0.01 5.19
C ARG A 200 8.51 -1.39 5.28
N VAL A 201 7.23 -1.51 5.62
CA VAL A 201 6.51 -2.80 5.67
C VAL A 201 6.14 -3.30 4.26
N ARG A 202 6.15 -2.40 3.26
CA ARG A 202 5.66 -2.64 1.90
C ARG A 202 6.76 -3.05 0.92
N ASP A 203 8.02 -3.06 1.33
CA ASP A 203 9.15 -3.52 0.48
C ASP A 203 9.01 -4.99 0.03
N VAL A 204 8.07 -5.74 0.61
CA VAL A 204 7.83 -7.16 0.29
C VAL A 204 6.75 -7.37 -0.79
N LEU A 205 5.94 -6.35 -1.13
CA LEU A 205 4.88 -6.49 -2.14
C LEU A 205 4.85 -5.27 -3.07
N THR A 206 5.25 -5.51 -4.32
CA THR A 206 5.39 -4.52 -5.40
C THR A 206 4.09 -3.76 -5.66
N ASP A 207 3.97 -2.52 -5.15
CA ASP A 207 3.09 -1.44 -5.65
C ASP A 207 3.44 -0.08 -4.98
N THR A 208 4.72 0.16 -4.72
CA THR A 208 5.18 1.19 -3.77
C THR A 208 5.56 2.53 -4.40
N VAL A 209 5.77 2.54 -5.71
CA VAL A 209 6.43 3.64 -6.43
C VAL A 209 5.51 4.86 -6.54
N TRP A 210 4.25 4.67 -6.97
CA TRP A 210 3.32 5.78 -7.15
C TRP A 210 2.94 6.47 -5.82
N ILE A 211 2.83 5.71 -4.74
CA ILE A 211 2.49 6.25 -3.41
C ILE A 211 3.58 7.21 -2.88
N ARG A 212 4.85 6.97 -3.22
CA ARG A 212 5.94 7.89 -2.85
C ARG A 212 5.86 9.20 -3.65
N GLY A 213 5.47 9.11 -4.92
CA GLY A 213 5.17 10.28 -5.75
C GLY A 213 3.97 11.09 -5.25
N ALA A 214 2.87 10.42 -4.91
CA ALA A 214 1.68 11.05 -4.35
C ALA A 214 1.98 11.75 -3.01
N PHE A 215 2.82 11.14 -2.15
CA PHE A 215 3.25 11.76 -0.90
C PHE A 215 4.09 13.03 -1.12
N ASN A 216 5.02 13.01 -2.08
CA ASN A 216 5.81 14.18 -2.43
C ASN A 216 4.93 15.32 -2.98
N PHE A 217 3.94 14.98 -3.82
CA PHE A 217 2.97 15.94 -4.32
C PHE A 217 2.08 16.51 -3.21
N PHE A 218 1.65 15.67 -2.27
CA PHE A 218 0.93 16.11 -1.07
C PHE A 218 1.74 17.12 -0.25
N LEU A 219 3.04 16.89 -0.03
CA LEU A 219 3.90 17.85 0.69
C LEU A 219 3.96 19.21 -0.01
N TYR A 220 3.97 19.21 -1.34
CA TYR A 220 3.94 20.45 -2.13
C TYR A 220 2.61 21.21 -1.93
N ILE A 221 1.47 20.52 -2.07
CA ILE A 221 0.14 21.08 -1.82
C ILE A 221 0.04 21.63 -0.39
N LEU A 222 0.52 20.85 0.59
CA LEU A 222 0.49 21.24 1.99
C LEU A 222 1.33 22.50 2.23
N ALA A 223 2.52 22.60 1.64
CA ALA A 223 3.33 23.81 1.73
C ALA A 223 2.59 25.01 1.13
N SER A 224 1.97 24.88 -0.04
CA SER A 224 1.17 25.95 -0.66
C SER A 224 0.03 26.40 0.24
N HIS A 225 -0.67 25.48 0.89
CA HIS A 225 -1.72 25.79 1.84
C HIS A 225 -1.18 26.58 3.05
N VAL A 226 -0.07 26.14 3.63
CA VAL A 226 0.55 26.76 4.81
C VAL A 226 1.06 28.17 4.50
N PHE A 227 1.80 28.36 3.41
CA PHE A 227 2.29 29.67 3.01
C PHE A 227 1.16 30.63 2.66
N GLY A 228 0.08 30.13 2.04
CA GLY A 228 -1.14 30.89 1.82
C GLY A 228 -1.81 31.34 3.11
N ALA A 229 -1.89 30.47 4.12
CA ALA A 229 -2.43 30.81 5.42
C ALA A 229 -1.58 31.86 6.14
N PHE A 230 -0.25 31.73 6.13
CA PHE A 230 0.64 32.74 6.71
C PHE A 230 0.54 34.08 5.99
N TRP A 231 0.37 34.09 4.67
CA TRP A 231 0.13 35.31 3.93
C TRP A 231 -1.15 36.03 4.38
N TYR A 232 -2.26 35.30 4.60
CA TYR A 232 -3.49 35.86 5.18
C TYR A 232 -3.24 36.50 6.55
N PHE A 233 -2.60 35.75 7.44
CA PHE A 233 -2.38 36.20 8.81
C PHE A 233 -1.41 37.38 8.90
N PHE A 234 -0.35 37.37 8.10
CA PHE A 234 0.54 38.51 7.99
C PHE A 234 -0.12 39.71 7.34
N ALA A 235 -1.09 39.53 6.42
CA ALA A 235 -1.90 40.64 5.93
C ALA A 235 -2.72 41.29 7.06
N VAL A 236 -3.37 40.49 7.91
CA VAL A 236 -4.08 40.99 9.10
C VAL A 236 -3.13 41.71 10.07
N GLN A 237 -1.94 41.16 10.30
CA GLN A 237 -0.93 41.83 11.14
C GLN A 237 -0.44 43.13 10.52
N ARG A 238 -0.23 43.15 9.21
CA ARG A 238 0.27 44.32 8.48
C ARG A 238 -0.74 45.45 8.50
N GLU A 239 -2.03 45.14 8.32
CA GLU A 239 -3.12 46.09 8.41
C GLU A 239 -3.27 46.65 9.83
N THR A 240 -3.33 45.77 10.84
CA THR A 240 -3.42 46.22 12.25
C THR A 240 -2.17 46.98 12.71
N ALA A 241 -0.99 46.70 12.15
CA ALA A 241 0.22 47.47 12.41
C ALA A 241 0.14 48.89 11.83
N CYS A 242 -0.46 49.07 10.65
CA CYS A 242 -0.72 50.39 10.11
C CYS A 242 -1.62 51.21 11.04
N TRP A 243 -2.71 50.61 11.51
CA TRP A 243 -3.66 51.27 12.42
C TRP A 243 -2.98 51.69 13.73
N PHE A 244 -2.18 50.80 14.30
CA PHE A 244 -1.42 51.07 15.52
C PHE A 244 -0.43 52.23 15.34
N GLN A 245 0.35 52.22 14.25
CA GLN A 245 1.33 53.27 13.95
C GLN A 245 0.67 54.63 13.67
N ALA A 246 -0.45 54.64 12.94
CA ALA A 246 -1.22 55.86 12.70
C ALA A 246 -1.71 56.47 14.02
N CYS A 247 -2.25 55.63 14.91
CA CYS A 247 -2.75 56.04 16.21
C CYS A 247 -1.63 56.56 17.14
N GLU A 248 -0.50 55.87 17.20
CA GLU A 248 0.66 56.25 18.03
C GLU A 248 1.26 57.59 17.58
N ARG A 249 1.45 57.78 16.27
CA ARG A 249 1.96 59.05 15.71
C ARG A 249 1.05 60.24 15.96
N SER A 250 -0.25 60.01 16.13
CA SER A 250 -1.23 61.05 16.46
C SER A 250 -1.40 61.30 17.95
N GLY A 251 -0.65 60.60 18.82
CA GLY A 251 -0.66 60.84 20.27
C GLY A 251 -1.93 60.37 20.98
N ILE A 252 -2.73 59.50 20.36
CA ILE A 252 -3.94 58.93 20.99
C ILE A 252 -3.52 57.88 22.03
N ALA A 253 -4.03 57.99 23.26
CA ALA A 253 -3.79 56.97 24.29
C ALA A 253 -4.58 55.68 23.99
N ASN A 254 -4.08 54.53 24.48
CA ASN A 254 -4.76 53.22 24.39
C ASN A 254 -4.98 52.67 22.95
N CYS A 255 -4.09 52.98 22.00
CA CYS A 255 -4.16 52.48 20.62
C CYS A 255 -4.29 50.94 20.50
N GLY A 256 -3.66 50.17 21.39
CA GLY A 256 -3.74 48.71 21.41
C GLY A 256 -5.08 48.13 21.90
N LEU A 257 -5.90 48.92 22.60
CA LEU A 257 -7.26 48.54 23.00
C LEU A 257 -8.24 48.72 21.85
N ASN A 258 -8.11 49.81 21.09
CA ASN A 258 -9.01 50.17 20.00
C ASN A 258 -8.85 49.28 18.75
N THR A 259 -7.74 48.53 18.66
CA THR A 259 -7.50 47.56 17.59
C THR A 259 -8.29 46.26 17.76
N PHE A 260 -8.97 46.05 18.89
CA PHE A 260 -9.87 44.90 19.11
C PHE A 260 -11.31 45.37 19.29
N CYS A 261 -12.26 44.66 18.66
CA CYS A 261 -13.66 45.01 18.80
C CYS A 261 -14.16 44.60 20.20
N ASP A 262 -14.68 45.55 20.99
CA ASP A 262 -15.51 45.23 22.14
C ASP A 262 -16.95 44.98 21.69
N ASP A 263 -17.58 43.96 22.27
CA ASP A 263 -19.00 43.67 22.03
C ASP A 263 -19.94 44.79 22.55
N HIS A 264 -19.41 45.81 23.27
CA HIS A 264 -20.19 46.85 23.94
C HIS A 264 -19.82 48.31 23.60
N GLU A 265 -18.69 48.59 22.94
CA GLU A 265 -18.28 49.96 22.61
C GLU A 265 -17.74 50.06 21.18
N SER A 266 -18.30 51.00 20.40
CA SER A 266 -17.81 51.34 19.07
C SER A 266 -16.50 52.12 19.17
N ALA A 267 -15.58 51.87 18.24
CA ALA A 267 -14.34 52.64 18.16
C ALA A 267 -14.65 54.15 18.00
N PRO A 268 -13.90 55.05 18.66
CA PRO A 268 -14.10 56.49 18.53
C PRO A 268 -14.05 56.95 17.07
N THR A 269 -14.99 57.80 16.64
CA THR A 269 -15.09 58.25 15.22
C THR A 269 -13.80 58.91 14.73
N ASN A 270 -13.11 59.66 15.60
CA ASN A 270 -11.81 60.27 15.32
C ASN A 270 -10.71 59.24 15.02
N TYR A 271 -10.73 58.07 15.67
CA TYR A 271 -9.80 56.98 15.40
C TYR A 271 -10.04 56.36 14.01
N ILE A 272 -11.30 56.10 13.65
CA ILE A 272 -11.65 55.51 12.35
C ILE A 272 -11.23 56.43 11.21
N THR A 273 -11.56 57.73 11.30
CA THR A 273 -11.17 58.71 10.28
C THR A 273 -9.65 58.84 10.15
N LEU A 274 -8.93 58.84 11.27
CA LEU A 274 -7.46 58.88 11.28
C LEU A 274 -6.87 57.68 10.55
N VAL A 275 -7.26 56.47 10.94
CA VAL A 275 -6.76 55.23 10.35
C VAL A 275 -7.08 55.17 8.87
N HIS A 276 -8.29 55.53 8.46
CA HIS A 276 -8.66 55.57 7.04
C HIS A 276 -7.77 56.51 6.23
N SER A 277 -7.42 57.68 6.77
CA SER A 277 -6.55 58.65 6.07
C SER A 277 -5.09 58.21 5.99
N LYS A 278 -4.57 57.54 7.03
CA LYS A 278 -3.15 57.15 7.12
C LYS A 278 -2.85 55.75 6.58
N CYS A 279 -3.88 54.92 6.40
CA CYS A 279 -3.79 53.56 5.88
C CYS A 279 -4.67 53.36 4.62
N PRO A 280 -4.50 54.14 3.54
CA PRO A 280 -5.32 53.99 2.35
C PRO A 280 -5.01 52.69 1.59
N ILE A 281 -6.06 52.00 1.19
CA ILE A 281 -5.98 50.73 0.44
C ILE A 281 -5.96 51.01 -1.08
N ASN A 282 -6.59 52.11 -1.52
CA ASN A 282 -6.60 52.58 -2.90
C ASN A 282 -5.87 53.92 -2.94
N VAL A 283 -4.73 53.95 -3.62
CA VAL A 283 -3.92 55.16 -3.85
C VAL A 283 -3.90 55.37 -5.36
N ASP A 284 -4.32 56.56 -5.82
CA ASP A 284 -4.20 56.92 -7.22
C ASP A 284 -2.71 57.19 -7.57
N PRO A 285 -2.21 56.81 -8.75
CA PRO A 285 -0.80 56.97 -9.10
C PRO A 285 -0.31 58.43 -9.12
N ASP A 286 -1.24 59.38 -9.21
CA ASP A 286 -0.99 60.84 -9.26
C ASP A 286 -0.95 61.50 -7.87
N ASP A 287 -1.33 60.80 -6.80
CA ASP A 287 -1.26 61.34 -5.44
C ASP A 287 0.19 61.27 -4.92
N THR A 288 0.92 62.36 -5.11
CA THR A 288 2.23 62.59 -4.50
C THR A 288 2.06 62.97 -3.03
N ILE A 289 1.98 61.97 -2.15
CA ILE A 289 2.01 62.17 -0.70
C ILE A 289 3.10 61.29 -0.08
N GLU A 290 4.18 61.89 0.38
CA GLU A 290 5.43 61.27 0.85
C GLU A 290 5.32 60.40 2.14
N GLU A 291 4.15 59.99 2.60
CA GLU A 291 4.01 59.21 3.85
C GLU A 291 2.92 58.12 3.86
N LEU A 292 2.55 57.55 2.70
CA LEU A 292 1.56 56.47 2.66
C LEU A 292 2.17 55.13 3.10
N PHE A 293 1.42 54.36 3.89
CA PHE A 293 1.87 53.06 4.38
C PHE A 293 1.86 52.02 3.26
N ASP A 294 3.04 51.46 2.94
CA ASP A 294 3.17 50.42 1.93
C ASP A 294 2.85 49.02 2.50
N PHE A 295 1.80 48.41 1.93
CA PHE A 295 1.35 47.06 2.27
C PHE A 295 2.08 45.96 1.49
N GLY A 296 2.81 46.30 0.42
CA GLY A 296 3.61 45.37 -0.39
C GLY A 296 2.82 44.14 -0.84
N ILE A 297 3.35 42.94 -0.62
CA ILE A 297 2.75 41.66 -1.04
C ILE A 297 1.39 41.36 -0.36
N PHE A 298 1.03 42.08 0.70
CA PHE A 298 -0.23 41.89 1.43
C PHE A 298 -1.37 42.74 0.88
N LEU A 299 -1.08 43.71 0.01
CA LEU A 299 -2.05 44.65 -0.54
C LEU A 299 -3.23 43.94 -1.24
N ASP A 300 -2.96 42.89 -2.01
CA ASP A 300 -3.99 42.13 -2.72
C ASP A 300 -4.98 41.44 -1.78
N ALA A 301 -4.50 40.94 -0.63
CA ALA A 301 -5.38 40.34 0.38
C ALA A 301 -6.36 41.38 0.94
N ILE A 302 -5.84 42.57 1.26
CA ILE A 302 -6.61 43.68 1.83
C ILE A 302 -7.62 44.20 0.80
N LYS A 303 -7.18 44.51 -0.43
CA LYS A 303 -8.04 44.99 -1.53
C LYS A 303 -9.17 44.05 -1.89
N SER A 304 -8.94 42.75 -1.81
CA SER A 304 -9.96 41.74 -2.15
C SER A 304 -11.11 41.63 -1.14
N GLY A 305 -11.04 42.34 0.00
CA GLY A 305 -12.03 42.27 1.07
C GLY A 305 -11.99 40.94 1.84
N LEU A 306 -10.91 40.17 1.68
CA LEU A 306 -10.78 38.83 2.24
C LEU A 306 -10.68 38.84 3.76
N LEU A 307 -10.02 39.85 4.31
CA LEU A 307 -9.72 39.96 5.75
C LEU A 307 -11.00 40.18 6.56
N GLY A 308 -12.00 40.88 6.00
CA GLY A 308 -13.29 41.12 6.65
C GLY A 308 -14.41 40.12 6.33
N SER A 309 -14.18 39.15 5.44
CA SER A 309 -15.17 38.12 5.12
C SER A 309 -15.29 37.08 6.23
N TYR A 310 -16.47 36.49 6.42
CA TYR A 310 -16.67 35.26 7.21
C TYR A 310 -16.78 34.00 6.34
N ASP A 311 -16.70 34.15 5.01
CA ASP A 311 -16.74 33.04 4.05
C ASP A 311 -15.39 32.30 4.04
N PHE A 312 -15.29 31.25 4.88
CA PHE A 312 -14.08 30.44 5.02
C PHE A 312 -13.65 29.73 3.72
N PRO A 313 -14.54 29.05 2.96
CA PRO A 313 -14.17 28.46 1.68
C PRO A 313 -13.51 29.44 0.71
N ARG A 314 -14.04 30.68 0.62
CA ARG A 314 -13.43 31.73 -0.20
C ARG A 314 -12.05 32.12 0.30
N LYS A 315 -11.86 32.29 1.62
CA LYS A 315 -10.55 32.54 2.24
C LYS A 315 -9.54 31.45 1.89
N LEU A 316 -9.94 30.20 2.13
CA LEU A 316 -9.09 29.03 1.93
C LEU A 316 -8.63 28.94 0.47
N ALA A 317 -9.56 29.01 -0.49
CA ALA A 317 -9.26 28.87 -1.90
C ALA A 317 -8.34 29.99 -2.41
N TYR A 318 -8.62 31.24 -2.05
CA TYR A 318 -7.85 32.38 -2.54
C TYR A 318 -6.42 32.42 -1.95
N CYS A 319 -6.29 32.14 -0.65
CA CYS A 319 -4.99 32.04 -0.01
C CYS A 319 -4.18 30.82 -0.49
N PHE A 320 -4.83 29.67 -0.67
CA PHE A 320 -4.20 28.49 -1.26
C PHE A 320 -3.67 28.79 -2.66
N TRP A 321 -4.47 29.47 -3.50
CA TRP A 321 -4.05 29.90 -4.83
C TRP A 321 -2.82 30.81 -4.77
N TRP A 322 -2.81 31.82 -3.88
CA TRP A 322 -1.65 32.69 -3.68
C TRP A 322 -0.40 31.89 -3.32
N GLY A 323 -0.51 30.94 -2.37
CA GLY A 323 0.61 30.10 -1.95
C GLY A 323 1.11 29.17 -3.07
N LEU A 324 0.18 28.55 -3.82
CA LEU A 324 0.50 27.67 -4.95
C LEU A 324 1.22 28.44 -6.06
N ARG A 325 0.68 29.59 -6.45
CA ARG A 325 1.25 30.46 -7.48
C ARG A 325 2.69 30.85 -7.17
N ASN A 326 2.97 31.29 -5.95
CA ASN A 326 4.29 31.77 -5.58
C ASN A 326 5.30 30.65 -5.30
N LEU A 327 4.88 29.52 -4.71
CA LEU A 327 5.77 28.35 -4.52
C LEU A 327 6.07 27.61 -5.83
N SER A 328 5.26 27.77 -6.87
CA SER A 328 5.54 27.19 -8.20
C SER A 328 6.68 27.88 -8.93
N SER A 329 7.04 29.11 -8.54
CA SER A 329 7.96 30.02 -9.23
C SER A 329 7.57 30.40 -10.67
N LEU A 330 6.71 29.63 -11.35
CA LEU A 330 6.25 29.84 -12.73
C LEU A 330 5.23 30.99 -12.87
N GLY A 331 4.59 31.39 -11.76
CA GLY A 331 3.62 32.48 -11.73
C GLY A 331 3.93 33.58 -10.71
N SER A 332 5.09 33.54 -10.05
CA SER A 332 5.43 34.47 -8.97
C SER A 332 5.65 35.89 -9.48
N ASN A 333 5.06 36.87 -8.80
CA ASN A 333 5.23 38.30 -9.06
C ASN A 333 5.31 39.10 -7.75
N LEU A 334 6.01 38.54 -6.75
CA LEU A 334 6.14 39.16 -5.43
C LEU A 334 6.85 40.52 -5.53
N LYS A 335 6.12 41.58 -5.22
CA LYS A 335 6.64 42.94 -5.08
C LYS A 335 6.56 43.35 -3.61
N THR A 336 7.70 43.34 -2.93
CA THR A 336 7.77 43.63 -1.50
C THR A 336 7.90 45.12 -1.21
N SER A 337 7.41 45.57 -0.06
CA SER A 337 7.79 46.86 0.52
C SER A 337 9.23 46.83 1.09
N SER A 338 9.71 47.93 1.66
CA SER A 338 10.98 48.00 2.41
C SER A 338 10.90 47.37 3.81
N TYR A 339 9.78 46.74 4.18
CA TYR A 339 9.58 46.13 5.48
C TYR A 339 10.38 44.82 5.63
N PHE A 340 11.34 44.83 6.57
CA PHE A 340 12.29 43.74 6.82
C PHE A 340 11.66 42.32 6.89
N TRP A 341 10.58 42.15 7.66
CA TRP A 341 9.95 40.85 7.85
C TRP A 341 9.18 40.35 6.63
N GLU A 342 8.62 41.27 5.84
CA GLU A 342 7.99 40.93 4.56
C GLU A 342 9.03 40.44 3.56
N THR A 343 10.17 41.13 3.46
CA THR A 343 11.28 40.71 2.60
C THR A 343 11.76 39.31 2.96
N TYR A 344 11.95 39.02 4.26
CA TYR A 344 12.38 37.69 4.70
C TYR A 344 11.33 36.60 4.41
N PHE A 345 10.04 36.92 4.57
CA PHE A 345 8.97 36.00 4.20
C PHE A 345 8.98 35.72 2.69
N ALA A 346 9.12 36.73 1.83
CA ALA A 346 9.21 36.57 0.38
C ALA A 346 10.45 35.77 -0.06
N ILE A 347 11.60 35.97 0.60
CA ILE A 347 12.81 35.16 0.40
C ILE A 347 12.51 33.70 0.74
N SER A 348 11.85 33.44 1.88
CA SER A 348 11.51 32.08 2.30
C SER A 348 10.57 31.38 1.31
N VAL A 349 9.55 32.07 0.79
CA VAL A 349 8.65 31.57 -0.25
C VAL A 349 9.45 31.19 -1.51
N SER A 350 10.39 32.04 -1.92
CA SER A 350 11.18 31.82 -3.13
C SER A 350 12.13 30.62 -3.00
N ILE A 351 12.86 30.51 -1.88
CA ILE A 351 13.79 29.40 -1.62
C ILE A 351 13.04 28.08 -1.47
N VAL A 352 12.00 28.06 -0.63
CA VAL A 352 11.20 26.84 -0.39
C VAL A 352 10.47 26.41 -1.66
N GLY A 353 9.91 27.35 -2.42
CA GLY A 353 9.26 27.09 -3.70
C GLY A 353 10.21 26.42 -4.69
N LEU A 354 11.40 27.01 -4.90
CA LEU A 354 12.42 26.43 -5.79
C LEU A 354 12.83 25.02 -5.37
N LEU A 355 13.15 24.81 -4.07
CA LEU A 355 13.58 23.52 -3.57
C LEU A 355 12.49 22.45 -3.70
N LEU A 356 11.25 22.77 -3.33
CA LEU A 356 10.13 21.83 -3.43
C LEU A 356 9.78 21.50 -4.89
N PHE A 357 9.84 22.49 -5.79
CA PHE A 357 9.58 22.29 -7.21
C PHE A 357 10.63 21.40 -7.87
N LEU A 358 11.92 21.67 -7.62
CA LEU A 358 13.02 20.80 -8.07
C LEU A 358 12.90 19.38 -7.50
N TYR A 359 12.56 19.27 -6.21
CA TYR A 359 12.34 17.98 -5.57
C TYR A 359 11.18 17.21 -6.19
N LEU A 360 10.06 17.87 -6.51
CA LEU A 360 8.90 17.25 -7.15
C LEU A 360 9.26 16.75 -8.56
N ILE A 361 9.90 17.59 -9.38
CA ILE A 361 10.33 17.23 -10.73
C ILE A 361 11.31 16.07 -10.70
N GLY A 362 12.36 16.14 -9.87
CA GLY A 362 13.39 15.10 -9.81
C GLY A 362 12.83 13.73 -9.43
N ASN A 363 11.93 13.69 -8.44
CA ASN A 363 11.28 12.45 -8.05
C ASN A 363 10.30 11.95 -9.12
N MET A 364 9.47 12.82 -9.71
CA MET A 364 8.54 12.44 -10.78
C MET A 364 9.26 11.89 -12.01
N GLN A 365 10.37 12.49 -12.41
CA GLN A 365 11.20 12.00 -13.50
C GLN A 365 11.74 10.59 -13.23
N THR A 366 12.24 10.34 -12.01
CA THR A 366 12.73 9.01 -11.63
C THR A 366 11.60 7.97 -11.66
N TYR A 367 10.40 8.32 -11.21
CA TYR A 367 9.25 7.40 -11.25
C TYR A 367 8.79 7.08 -12.66
N LEU A 368 8.68 8.10 -13.52
CA LEU A 368 8.32 7.92 -14.91
C LEU A 368 9.36 7.05 -15.61
N GLN A 369 10.66 7.32 -15.41
CA GLN A 369 11.74 6.52 -15.97
C GLN A 369 11.70 5.06 -15.51
N LEU A 370 11.44 4.79 -14.23
CA LEU A 370 11.37 3.42 -13.71
C LEU A 370 10.13 2.67 -14.22
N ALA A 371 9.00 3.35 -14.36
CA ALA A 371 7.80 2.77 -14.95
C ALA A 371 8.01 2.47 -16.45
N THR A 372 8.65 3.38 -17.19
CA THR A 372 8.96 3.18 -18.61
C THR A 372 9.95 2.05 -18.79
N THR A 373 11.06 2.00 -18.06
CA THR A 373 12.05 0.93 -18.20
C THR A 373 11.47 -0.45 -17.87
N ARG A 374 10.67 -0.58 -16.80
CA ARG A 374 9.99 -1.85 -16.48
C ARG A 374 8.96 -2.25 -17.54
N SER A 375 8.29 -1.28 -18.16
CA SER A 375 7.36 -1.55 -19.26
C SER A 375 8.11 -1.98 -20.53
N GLU A 376 9.24 -1.34 -20.83
CA GLU A 376 10.08 -1.65 -21.98
C GLU A 376 10.77 -2.99 -21.82
N GLU A 377 11.29 -3.31 -20.64
CA GLU A 377 11.89 -4.62 -20.35
C GLU A 377 10.88 -5.74 -20.57
N ARG A 378 9.65 -5.60 -20.05
CA ARG A 378 8.56 -6.55 -20.32
C ARG A 378 8.26 -6.65 -21.81
N ARG A 379 8.18 -5.52 -22.51
CA ARG A 379 7.93 -5.49 -23.97
C ARG A 379 9.04 -6.19 -24.76
N LEU A 380 10.31 -5.95 -24.40
CA LEU A 380 11.47 -6.54 -25.05
C LEU A 380 11.53 -8.05 -24.83
N LYS A 381 11.35 -8.51 -23.59
CA LYS A 381 11.32 -9.94 -23.29
C LYS A 381 10.13 -10.65 -23.96
N MET A 382 8.94 -10.02 -24.01
CA MET A 382 7.81 -10.55 -24.77
C MET A 382 8.12 -10.67 -26.27
N LYS A 383 8.76 -9.65 -26.85
CA LYS A 383 9.18 -9.68 -28.27
C LYS A 383 10.20 -10.79 -28.56
N GLN A 384 11.07 -11.14 -27.59
CA GLN A 384 11.99 -12.27 -27.71
C GLN A 384 11.28 -13.63 -27.65
N LYS A 385 10.16 -13.73 -26.93
CA LYS A 385 9.38 -14.97 -26.76
C LYS A 385 8.32 -15.17 -27.85
N GLU A 386 7.90 -14.10 -28.52
CA GLU A 386 6.93 -14.11 -29.63
C GLU A 386 7.23 -15.19 -30.70
N PRO A 387 8.48 -15.41 -31.17
CA PRO A 387 8.79 -16.45 -32.14
C PRO A 387 8.58 -17.88 -31.59
N GLN A 388 8.82 -18.09 -30.29
CA GLN A 388 8.64 -19.39 -29.64
C GLN A 388 7.15 -19.72 -29.50
N ILE A 389 6.34 -18.71 -29.15
CA ILE A 389 4.89 -18.80 -29.10
C ILE A 389 4.33 -19.09 -30.49
N ASP A 390 4.79 -18.36 -31.51
CA ASP A 390 4.40 -18.58 -32.91
C ASP A 390 4.75 -19.98 -33.40
N ALA A 391 5.96 -20.47 -33.09
CA ALA A 391 6.37 -21.82 -33.41
C ALA A 391 5.52 -22.87 -32.68
N TRP A 392 5.10 -22.61 -31.44
CA TRP A 392 4.20 -23.50 -30.70
C TRP A 392 2.79 -23.52 -31.31
N ILE A 393 2.24 -22.37 -31.69
CA ILE A 393 0.91 -22.25 -32.32
C ILE A 393 0.88 -23.02 -33.65
N SER A 394 1.89 -22.81 -34.49
CA SER A 394 1.98 -23.46 -35.81
C SER A 394 2.18 -24.97 -35.69
N ARG A 395 3.03 -25.43 -34.75
CA ARG A 395 3.24 -26.88 -34.49
C ARG A 395 1.97 -27.62 -34.06
N ASN A 396 1.03 -26.90 -33.45
CA ASN A 396 -0.21 -27.42 -32.92
C ASN A 396 -1.43 -27.13 -33.83
N ASN A 397 -1.22 -26.57 -35.02
CA ASN A 397 -2.27 -26.21 -35.99
C ASN A 397 -3.31 -25.21 -35.44
N LEU A 398 -2.90 -24.27 -34.59
CA LEU A 398 -3.77 -23.26 -33.93
C LEU A 398 -3.69 -21.88 -34.61
N ASP A 399 -3.32 -21.82 -35.89
CA ASP A 399 -3.05 -20.58 -36.61
C ASP A 399 -4.27 -19.63 -36.69
N LYS A 400 -5.50 -20.18 -36.67
CA LYS A 400 -6.74 -19.39 -36.70
C LYS A 400 -6.94 -18.59 -35.41
N GLU A 401 -6.47 -19.12 -34.29
CA GLU A 401 -6.59 -18.53 -32.95
C GLU A 401 -5.38 -17.69 -32.55
N LYS A 402 -4.35 -17.61 -33.41
CA LYS A 402 -3.07 -16.95 -33.14
C LYS A 402 -3.22 -15.56 -32.51
N LYS A 403 -4.03 -14.69 -33.14
CA LYS A 403 -4.21 -13.30 -32.69
C LYS A 403 -4.75 -13.25 -31.26
N THR A 404 -5.73 -14.10 -30.96
CA THR A 404 -6.38 -14.15 -29.66
C THR A 404 -5.49 -14.78 -28.60
N ILE A 405 -4.77 -15.86 -28.93
CA ILE A 405 -3.80 -16.48 -28.03
C ILE A 405 -2.70 -15.47 -27.67
N MET A 406 -2.13 -14.77 -28.66
CA MET A 406 -1.07 -13.80 -28.44
C MET A 406 -1.51 -12.66 -27.51
N GLU A 407 -2.71 -12.12 -27.71
CA GLU A 407 -3.28 -11.07 -26.86
C GLU A 407 -3.48 -11.54 -25.41
N LYS A 408 -4.00 -12.76 -25.21
CA LYS A 408 -4.25 -13.32 -23.87
C LYS A 408 -2.97 -13.71 -23.14
N VAL A 409 -1.98 -14.25 -23.85
CA VAL A 409 -0.68 -14.65 -23.31
C VAL A 409 0.15 -13.43 -22.93
N GLN A 410 0.10 -12.34 -23.70
CA GLN A 410 0.86 -11.11 -23.42
C GLN A 410 0.56 -10.51 -22.03
N HIS A 411 -0.66 -10.70 -21.52
CA HIS A 411 -1.09 -10.13 -20.23
C HIS A 411 -0.81 -11.04 -19.03
N SER A 412 -0.66 -12.35 -19.26
CA SER A 412 -0.72 -13.38 -18.22
C SER A 412 0.56 -14.19 -18.09
N LEU A 413 1.36 -14.24 -19.15
CA LEU A 413 2.59 -15.03 -19.19
C LEU A 413 3.66 -14.40 -18.29
N GLU A 414 4.18 -15.21 -17.37
CA GLU A 414 5.38 -14.84 -16.65
C GLU A 414 6.57 -14.82 -17.59
N VAL A 415 7.20 -13.65 -17.66
CA VAL A 415 8.18 -13.33 -18.70
C VAL A 415 9.43 -14.20 -18.65
N ASP A 416 9.76 -14.76 -17.49
CA ASP A 416 10.97 -15.56 -17.27
C ASP A 416 10.75 -17.09 -17.42
N LYS A 417 9.50 -17.56 -17.67
CA LYS A 417 9.22 -18.99 -17.84
C LYS A 417 9.49 -19.48 -19.27
N ASP A 418 9.83 -20.75 -19.40
CA ASP A 418 10.00 -21.42 -20.69
C ASP A 418 8.65 -21.69 -21.35
N ILE A 419 8.62 -21.60 -22.68
CA ILE A 419 7.40 -21.78 -23.48
C ILE A 419 7.22 -23.27 -23.77
N ASN A 420 6.21 -23.87 -23.13
CA ASN A 420 5.74 -25.23 -23.38
C ASN A 420 4.22 -25.28 -23.18
N VAL A 421 3.59 -26.44 -23.44
CA VAL A 421 2.15 -26.64 -23.28
C VAL A 421 1.65 -26.24 -21.89
N GLU A 422 2.38 -26.58 -20.82
CA GLU A 422 1.98 -26.27 -19.44
C GLU A 422 1.95 -24.76 -19.18
N THR A 423 3.03 -24.06 -19.48
CA THR A 423 3.12 -22.62 -19.24
C THR A 423 2.12 -21.85 -20.10
N LEU A 424 1.97 -22.22 -21.38
CA LEU A 424 1.17 -21.46 -22.32
C LEU A 424 -0.33 -21.71 -22.14
N VAL A 425 -0.75 -22.95 -21.91
CA VAL A 425 -2.16 -23.30 -21.66
C VAL A 425 -2.62 -22.77 -20.29
N ASN A 426 -1.74 -22.75 -19.28
CA ASN A 426 -2.06 -22.17 -17.96
C ASN A 426 -2.11 -20.63 -17.96
N ALA A 427 -1.43 -19.96 -18.89
CA ALA A 427 -1.53 -18.51 -19.07
C ALA A 427 -2.90 -18.09 -19.65
N LEU A 428 -3.60 -18.98 -20.34
CA LEU A 428 -4.89 -18.68 -20.96
C LEU A 428 -6.05 -18.62 -19.94
N PRO A 429 -7.05 -17.75 -20.17
CA PRO A 429 -8.30 -17.77 -19.40
C PRO A 429 -9.00 -19.14 -19.47
N HIS A 430 -9.80 -19.46 -18.45
CA HIS A 430 -10.46 -20.76 -18.30
C HIS A 430 -11.17 -21.28 -19.55
N GLU A 431 -11.93 -20.42 -20.24
CA GLU A 431 -12.68 -20.79 -21.46
C GLU A 431 -11.74 -21.17 -22.61
N TYR A 432 -10.68 -20.39 -22.84
CA TYR A 432 -9.68 -20.66 -23.87
C TYR A 432 -8.83 -21.88 -23.51
N ARG A 433 -8.51 -22.06 -22.23
CA ARG A 433 -7.83 -23.26 -21.74
C ARG A 433 -8.61 -24.52 -22.09
N ARG A 434 -9.92 -24.54 -21.81
CA ARG A 434 -10.81 -25.67 -22.16
C ARG A 434 -10.86 -25.91 -23.66
N TYR A 435 -11.04 -24.84 -24.44
CA TYR A 435 -11.06 -24.92 -25.91
C TYR A 435 -9.77 -25.51 -26.48
N ILE A 436 -8.61 -24.95 -26.12
CA ILE A 436 -7.31 -25.39 -26.63
C ILE A 436 -6.97 -26.82 -26.17
N THR A 437 -7.25 -27.15 -24.90
CA THR A 437 -7.05 -28.52 -24.39
C THR A 437 -7.88 -29.53 -25.19
N ARG A 438 -9.14 -29.19 -25.50
CA ARG A 438 -10.03 -30.04 -26.31
C ARG A 438 -9.49 -30.22 -27.73
N GLU A 439 -9.09 -29.14 -28.41
CA GLU A 439 -8.54 -29.24 -29.77
C GLU A 439 -7.27 -30.09 -29.83
N LEU A 440 -6.37 -29.96 -28.83
CA LEU A 440 -5.13 -30.72 -28.77
C LEU A 440 -5.33 -32.20 -28.44
N CYS A 441 -6.27 -32.51 -27.54
CA CYS A 441 -6.46 -33.88 -27.06
C CYS A 441 -7.39 -34.72 -27.96
N ARG A 442 -8.34 -34.07 -28.64
CA ARG A 442 -9.46 -34.75 -29.35
C ARG A 442 -8.98 -35.73 -30.42
N GLY A 443 -7.99 -35.35 -31.23
CA GLY A 443 -7.53 -36.16 -32.36
C GLY A 443 -6.99 -37.52 -31.92
N ALA A 444 -6.07 -37.53 -30.95
CA ALA A 444 -5.43 -38.74 -30.46
C ALA A 444 -6.41 -39.65 -29.70
N LEU A 445 -7.25 -39.08 -28.82
CA LEU A 445 -8.26 -39.84 -28.07
C LEU A 445 -9.31 -40.46 -29.00
N LYS A 446 -9.85 -39.70 -29.96
CA LYS A 446 -10.83 -40.22 -30.92
C LYS A 446 -10.24 -41.37 -31.75
N LYS A 447 -9.02 -41.21 -32.24
CA LYS A 447 -8.31 -42.25 -33.00
C LYS A 447 -8.13 -43.52 -32.17
N TYR A 448 -7.69 -43.39 -30.92
CA TYR A 448 -7.49 -44.51 -30.01
C TYR A 448 -8.80 -45.26 -29.71
N ILE A 449 -9.86 -44.53 -29.32
CA ILE A 449 -11.15 -45.13 -28.97
C ILE A 449 -11.75 -45.88 -30.16
N ILE A 450 -11.71 -45.30 -31.37
CA ILE A 450 -12.21 -45.96 -32.59
C ILE A 450 -11.43 -47.24 -32.91
N LEU A 451 -10.11 -47.26 -32.69
CA LEU A 451 -9.27 -48.43 -32.98
C LEU A 451 -9.54 -49.61 -32.02
N HIS A 452 -9.92 -49.32 -30.78
CA HIS A 452 -10.02 -50.34 -29.74
C HIS A 452 -11.45 -50.68 -29.29
N GLN A 453 -12.45 -49.86 -29.63
CA GLN A 453 -13.86 -50.12 -29.29
C GLN A 453 -14.71 -50.41 -30.54
N ASN A 454 -15.04 -51.69 -30.74
CA ASN A 454 -15.84 -52.18 -31.87
C ASN A 454 -17.35 -52.26 -31.54
N ASN A 455 -18.00 -51.17 -31.09
CA ASN A 455 -19.49 -51.09 -31.12
C ASN A 455 -20.12 -49.75 -30.64
N VAL A 456 -19.37 -48.65 -30.61
CA VAL A 456 -19.88 -47.40 -29.99
C VAL A 456 -20.35 -46.41 -31.06
N ASN A 457 -21.52 -45.82 -30.87
CA ASN A 457 -22.05 -44.78 -31.75
C ASN A 457 -21.10 -43.58 -31.82
N GLU A 458 -20.94 -42.95 -32.99
CA GLU A 458 -19.97 -41.85 -33.16
C GLU A 458 -20.26 -40.64 -32.25
N GLU A 459 -21.54 -40.34 -31.99
CA GLU A 459 -21.97 -39.29 -31.05
C GLU A 459 -21.56 -39.60 -29.60
N ALA A 460 -21.57 -40.89 -29.24
CA ALA A 460 -21.17 -41.35 -27.91
C ALA A 460 -19.66 -41.16 -27.70
N ILE A 461 -18.86 -41.47 -28.72
CA ILE A 461 -17.41 -41.28 -28.70
C ILE A 461 -17.07 -39.80 -28.54
N GLU A 462 -17.73 -38.89 -29.28
CA GLU A 462 -17.45 -37.45 -29.16
C GLU A 462 -17.73 -36.91 -27.75
N LYS A 463 -18.83 -37.31 -27.12
CA LYS A 463 -19.16 -36.89 -25.74
C LYS A 463 -18.15 -37.42 -24.72
N LEU A 464 -17.70 -38.67 -24.88
CA LEU A 464 -16.67 -39.25 -23.99
C LEU A 464 -15.33 -38.54 -24.15
N VAL A 465 -14.89 -38.30 -25.40
CA VAL A 465 -13.65 -37.56 -25.69
C VAL A 465 -13.73 -36.17 -25.08
N GLU A 466 -14.83 -35.45 -25.25
CA GLU A 466 -15.02 -34.11 -24.66
C GLU A 466 -14.93 -34.14 -23.13
N ALA A 467 -15.60 -35.10 -22.48
CA ALA A 467 -15.57 -35.22 -21.02
C ALA A 467 -14.17 -35.56 -20.47
N ILE A 468 -13.40 -36.39 -21.18
CA ILE A 468 -12.00 -36.70 -20.81
C ILE A 468 -11.11 -35.47 -21.00
N CYS A 469 -11.20 -34.79 -22.15
CA CYS A 469 -10.44 -33.58 -22.45
C CYS A 469 -10.64 -32.47 -21.42
N GLU A 470 -11.81 -32.37 -20.79
CA GLU A 470 -12.08 -31.37 -19.74
C GLU A 470 -11.34 -31.61 -18.43
N HIS A 471 -10.95 -32.85 -18.16
CA HIS A 471 -10.23 -33.26 -16.95
C HIS A 471 -8.73 -33.39 -17.17
N MET A 472 -8.28 -33.32 -18.43
CA MET A 472 -6.89 -33.32 -18.82
C MET A 472 -6.18 -32.03 -18.36
N LYS A 473 -5.01 -32.20 -17.75
CA LYS A 473 -4.14 -31.09 -17.34
C LYS A 473 -2.90 -31.05 -18.21
N PRO A 474 -2.46 -29.87 -18.68
CA PRO A 474 -1.25 -29.77 -19.47
C PRO A 474 -0.04 -30.09 -18.59
N VAL A 475 0.92 -30.85 -19.13
CA VAL A 475 2.14 -31.28 -18.43
C VAL A 475 3.35 -31.15 -19.35
N ALA A 476 4.49 -30.77 -18.79
CA ALA A 476 5.76 -30.75 -19.50
C ALA A 476 6.85 -31.46 -18.69
N TYR A 477 7.59 -32.35 -19.35
CA TYR A 477 8.66 -33.15 -18.75
C TYR A 477 9.97 -32.88 -19.48
N LYS A 478 11.05 -32.65 -18.72
CA LYS A 478 12.40 -32.43 -19.27
C LYS A 478 12.94 -33.74 -19.85
N GLU A 479 13.98 -33.65 -20.68
CA GLU A 479 14.71 -34.84 -21.15
C GLU A 479 15.25 -35.68 -19.97
N LYS A 480 15.17 -37.01 -20.05
CA LYS A 480 15.64 -37.99 -19.05
C LYS A 480 15.03 -37.81 -17.67
N SER A 481 13.75 -37.47 -17.65
CA SER A 481 12.98 -37.31 -16.41
C SER A 481 12.03 -38.48 -16.22
N ASN A 482 11.89 -38.92 -14.97
CA ASN A 482 10.92 -39.96 -14.63
C ASN A 482 9.53 -39.34 -14.58
N ILE A 483 8.64 -39.80 -15.45
CA ILE A 483 7.23 -39.42 -15.51
C ILE A 483 6.43 -40.21 -14.47
N ILE A 484 6.67 -41.52 -14.37
CA ILE A 484 6.02 -42.44 -13.43
C ILE A 484 7.05 -43.46 -12.94
N ARG A 485 7.02 -43.77 -11.65
CA ARG A 485 7.83 -44.82 -11.01
C ARG A 485 6.93 -45.96 -10.53
N VAL A 486 7.52 -47.13 -10.33
CA VAL A 486 6.84 -48.26 -9.67
C VAL A 486 6.36 -47.80 -8.29
N GLY A 487 5.07 -47.98 -8.01
CA GLY A 487 4.47 -47.50 -6.75
C GLY A 487 3.73 -46.17 -6.87
N ASP A 488 3.89 -45.43 -7.97
CA ASP A 488 3.16 -44.18 -8.19
C ASP A 488 1.69 -44.43 -8.58
N PRO A 489 0.76 -43.50 -8.29
CA PRO A 489 -0.62 -43.60 -8.75
C PRO A 489 -0.71 -43.69 -10.27
N CYS A 490 -1.57 -44.56 -10.78
CA CYS A 490 -1.82 -44.68 -12.21
C CYS A 490 -2.38 -43.37 -12.78
N GLN A 491 -1.84 -42.95 -13.92
CA GLN A 491 -2.29 -41.80 -14.68
C GLN A 491 -2.22 -42.12 -16.18
N MET A 492 -3.14 -41.54 -16.94
CA MET A 492 -3.11 -41.56 -18.40
C MET A 492 -2.39 -40.31 -18.88
N VAL A 493 -1.43 -40.45 -19.80
CA VAL A 493 -0.67 -39.33 -20.37
C VAL A 493 -0.79 -39.39 -21.88
N LEU A 494 -1.41 -38.37 -22.47
CA LEU A 494 -1.41 -38.15 -23.91
C LEU A 494 -0.16 -37.36 -24.30
N ILE A 495 0.61 -37.90 -25.23
CA ILE A 495 1.85 -37.27 -25.72
C ILE A 495 1.52 -36.41 -26.93
N THR A 496 1.59 -35.08 -26.80
CA THR A 496 1.46 -34.17 -27.95
C THR A 496 2.79 -33.89 -28.63
N GLN A 497 3.89 -34.05 -27.89
CA GLN A 497 5.25 -33.93 -28.40
C GLN A 497 6.24 -34.71 -27.54
N GLY A 498 7.32 -35.16 -28.16
CA GLY A 498 8.42 -35.86 -27.51
C GLY A 498 8.30 -37.38 -27.63
N THR A 499 9.19 -38.06 -26.93
CA THR A 499 9.30 -39.51 -26.92
C THR A 499 9.41 -39.99 -25.50
N VAL A 500 8.60 -40.99 -25.16
CA VAL A 500 8.53 -41.62 -23.85
C VAL A 500 8.91 -43.09 -24.00
N VAL A 501 9.65 -43.61 -23.02
CA VAL A 501 9.99 -45.03 -22.92
C VAL A 501 9.30 -45.61 -21.69
N VAL A 502 8.64 -46.73 -21.90
CA VAL A 502 7.92 -47.49 -20.86
C VAL A 502 8.68 -48.79 -20.63
N ASN A 503 9.10 -49.00 -19.39
CA ASN A 503 9.79 -50.19 -18.93
C ASN A 503 8.95 -50.92 -17.88
N THR A 504 9.05 -52.24 -17.84
CA THR A 504 8.42 -53.06 -16.80
C THR A 504 9.26 -53.00 -15.52
N GLY A 505 8.58 -52.76 -14.40
CA GLY A 505 9.18 -52.73 -13.07
C GLY A 505 8.91 -54.02 -12.31
N SER A 506 9.85 -54.42 -11.46
CA SER A 506 9.63 -55.50 -10.48
C SER A 506 9.61 -54.91 -9.07
N SER A 507 8.57 -55.25 -8.32
CA SER A 507 8.40 -54.85 -6.91
C SER A 507 9.33 -55.68 -6.03
N GLY A 508 10.57 -55.23 -5.88
CA GLY A 508 11.53 -55.75 -4.89
C GLY A 508 11.39 -55.05 -3.54
N SER A 509 11.76 -55.74 -2.46
CA SER A 509 11.66 -55.25 -1.07
C SER A 509 12.49 -53.99 -0.74
N ASN A 510 13.34 -53.53 -1.67
CA ASN A 510 14.24 -52.38 -1.50
C ASN A 510 13.99 -51.26 -2.54
N GLY A 511 12.72 -51.03 -2.90
CA GLY A 511 12.33 -50.07 -3.94
C GLY A 511 12.39 -50.70 -5.32
N GLY A 512 11.31 -50.53 -6.10
CA GLY A 512 11.13 -51.20 -7.38
C GLY A 512 12.32 -50.97 -8.33
N THR A 513 12.80 -52.03 -8.97
CA THR A 513 13.88 -51.95 -9.97
C THR A 513 13.26 -52.01 -11.37
N CYS A 514 13.55 -51.00 -12.20
CA CYS A 514 13.12 -50.94 -13.59
C CYS A 514 14.06 -51.79 -14.45
N THR A 515 13.52 -52.66 -15.30
CA THR A 515 14.32 -53.49 -16.21
C THR A 515 14.03 -53.16 -17.66
N ASN A 516 15.07 -52.97 -18.48
CA ASN A 516 14.94 -52.60 -19.90
C ASN A 516 14.62 -53.81 -20.82
N ALA A 517 14.21 -54.95 -20.26
CA ALA A 517 14.04 -56.20 -21.02
C ALA A 517 12.89 -56.14 -22.06
N SER A 518 11.94 -55.19 -21.90
CA SER A 518 10.79 -55.00 -22.80
C SER A 518 10.40 -53.52 -22.92
N ALA A 519 11.33 -52.65 -23.32
CA ALA A 519 11.08 -51.22 -23.47
C ALA A 519 10.10 -50.91 -24.62
N LYS A 520 8.91 -50.36 -24.32
CA LYS A 520 7.96 -49.84 -25.33
C LYS A 520 8.22 -48.35 -25.50
N GLN A 521 8.40 -47.90 -26.74
CA GLN A 521 8.56 -46.49 -27.08
C GLN A 521 7.23 -45.90 -27.54
N LEU A 522 6.84 -44.77 -26.97
CA LEU A 522 5.66 -43.98 -27.31
C LEU A 522 6.11 -42.62 -27.87
N ASN A 523 5.46 -42.16 -28.93
CA ASN A 523 5.77 -40.91 -29.62
C ASN A 523 4.55 -39.98 -29.64
N LYS A 524 4.63 -38.91 -30.43
CA LYS A 524 3.53 -37.98 -30.65
C LYS A 524 2.24 -38.72 -31.06
N ASP A 525 1.13 -38.30 -30.45
CA ASP A 525 -0.24 -38.82 -30.58
C ASP A 525 -0.46 -40.21 -29.96
N ASP A 526 0.54 -40.78 -29.30
CA ASP A 526 0.38 -42.00 -28.49
C ASP A 526 -0.09 -41.69 -27.07
N ILE A 527 -0.75 -42.67 -26.45
CA ILE A 527 -1.30 -42.57 -25.10
C ILE A 527 -0.61 -43.59 -24.21
N TYR A 528 -0.04 -43.11 -23.11
CA TYR A 528 0.40 -43.94 -21.99
C TYR A 528 -0.76 -44.16 -21.01
N GLY A 529 -0.86 -45.35 -20.40
CA GLY A 529 -1.94 -45.68 -19.47
C GLY A 529 -3.29 -45.87 -20.18
N ASP A 530 -3.23 -46.25 -21.46
CA ASP A 530 -4.36 -46.43 -22.35
C ASP A 530 -5.25 -47.62 -21.95
N ASN A 531 -4.66 -48.62 -21.29
CA ASN A 531 -5.33 -49.70 -20.58
C ASN A 531 -6.40 -49.22 -19.57
N LEU A 532 -6.25 -48.03 -18.98
CA LEU A 532 -7.25 -47.43 -18.10
C LEU A 532 -8.57 -47.11 -18.83
N LEU A 533 -8.54 -46.96 -20.15
CA LEU A 533 -9.74 -46.75 -20.97
C LEU A 533 -10.45 -48.07 -21.35
N LEU A 534 -9.72 -49.19 -21.35
CA LEU A 534 -10.20 -50.50 -21.81
C LEU A 534 -10.71 -51.37 -20.65
N THR A 535 -10.00 -51.34 -19.52
CA THR A 535 -10.35 -52.08 -18.30
C THR A 535 -10.32 -51.11 -17.13
N PRO A 536 -11.44 -50.46 -16.80
CA PRO A 536 -11.56 -49.71 -15.56
C PRO A 536 -11.36 -50.68 -14.38
N GLU A 537 -10.16 -50.69 -13.80
CA GLU A 537 -9.79 -51.61 -12.72
C GLU A 537 -10.76 -51.45 -11.53
N HIS A 538 -11.56 -52.48 -11.28
CA HIS A 538 -12.58 -52.50 -10.23
C HIS A 538 -12.06 -53.00 -8.86
N ASP A 539 -10.81 -53.47 -8.78
CA ASP A 539 -10.33 -54.28 -7.65
C ASP A 539 -9.22 -53.62 -6.81
N SER A 540 -9.44 -52.38 -6.32
CA SER A 540 -8.61 -51.83 -5.24
C SER A 540 -9.46 -51.26 -4.10
N PRO A 541 -9.46 -51.88 -2.89
CA PRO A 541 -10.28 -51.45 -1.76
C PRO A 541 -9.92 -50.06 -1.19
N SER A 542 -8.80 -49.46 -1.63
CA SER A 542 -8.38 -48.10 -1.27
C SER A 542 -8.64 -47.05 -2.36
N GLY A 543 -9.18 -47.44 -3.53
CA GLY A 543 -9.52 -46.53 -4.63
C GLY A 543 -8.32 -45.87 -5.33
N VAL A 544 -7.10 -46.39 -5.13
CA VAL A 544 -5.87 -45.92 -5.79
C VAL A 544 -5.22 -47.11 -6.48
N THR A 545 -5.15 -47.07 -7.80
CA THR A 545 -4.42 -48.02 -8.63
C THR A 545 -2.98 -47.56 -8.75
N ILE A 546 -2.05 -48.50 -8.61
CA ILE A 546 -0.61 -48.25 -8.49
C ILE A 546 0.09 -48.82 -9.72
N SER A 547 1.00 -48.06 -10.32
CA SER A 547 1.75 -48.48 -11.50
C SER A 547 2.83 -49.50 -11.16
N ASN A 548 2.91 -50.57 -11.96
CA ASN A 548 4.01 -51.54 -11.97
C ASN A 548 5.05 -51.22 -13.06
N GLU A 549 4.95 -50.06 -13.70
CA GLU A 549 5.80 -49.65 -14.82
C GLU A 549 6.65 -48.43 -14.44
N CYS A 550 7.78 -48.29 -15.13
CA CYS A 550 8.62 -47.10 -15.08
C CYS A 550 8.52 -46.38 -16.41
N VAL A 551 8.14 -45.10 -16.36
CA VAL A 551 7.96 -44.26 -17.54
C VAL A 551 8.97 -43.13 -17.49
N GLU A 552 9.82 -43.04 -18.51
CA GLU A 552 10.87 -42.03 -18.61
C GLU A 552 10.76 -41.27 -19.93
N SER A 553 11.00 -39.95 -19.88
CA SER A 553 11.07 -39.12 -21.08
C SER A 553 12.45 -39.25 -21.74
N LEU A 554 12.49 -39.69 -23.00
CA LEU A 554 13.73 -39.76 -23.78
C LEU A 554 14.12 -38.40 -24.36
N THR A 555 13.14 -37.56 -24.66
CA THR A 555 13.29 -36.18 -25.11
C THR A 555 12.45 -35.26 -24.22
N GLU A 556 12.43 -33.95 -24.47
CA GLU A 556 11.45 -33.08 -23.82
C GLU A 556 10.03 -33.46 -24.28
N VAL A 557 9.16 -33.78 -23.32
CA VAL A 557 7.81 -34.28 -23.57
C VAL A 557 6.80 -33.22 -23.17
N GLU A 558 5.94 -32.86 -24.10
CA GLU A 558 4.77 -32.02 -23.85
C GLU A 558 3.51 -32.87 -24.05
N GLY A 559 2.55 -32.74 -23.14
CA GLY A 559 1.35 -33.54 -23.22
C GLY A 559 0.26 -33.10 -22.25
N PHE A 560 -0.71 -33.99 -22.09
CA PHE A 560 -1.83 -33.82 -21.20
C PHE A 560 -2.01 -35.07 -20.34
N ALA A 561 -2.15 -34.88 -19.03
CA ALA A 561 -2.29 -35.96 -18.08
C ALA A 561 -3.63 -35.90 -17.34
N VAL A 562 -4.19 -37.07 -17.05
CA VAL A 562 -5.34 -37.24 -16.16
C VAL A 562 -5.09 -38.40 -15.22
N ASN A 563 -5.39 -38.20 -13.94
CA ASN A 563 -5.23 -39.25 -12.94
C ASN A 563 -6.30 -40.33 -13.12
N ALA A 564 -5.97 -41.59 -12.80
CA ALA A 564 -6.92 -42.70 -12.92
C ALA A 564 -8.23 -42.44 -12.16
N LYS A 565 -8.18 -41.85 -10.96
CA LYS A 565 -9.37 -41.49 -10.19
C LYS A 565 -10.30 -40.52 -10.91
N ASP A 566 -9.74 -39.46 -11.51
CA ASP A 566 -10.51 -38.44 -12.22
C ASP A 566 -11.07 -39.02 -13.52
N LEU A 567 -10.28 -39.83 -14.23
CA LEU A 567 -10.70 -40.56 -15.42
C LEU A 567 -11.87 -41.52 -15.12
N MET A 568 -11.79 -42.28 -14.02
CA MET A 568 -12.83 -43.20 -13.58
C MET A 568 -14.12 -42.47 -13.20
N ASN A 569 -14.03 -41.31 -12.56
CA ASN A 569 -15.19 -40.46 -12.28
C ASN A 569 -15.86 -39.97 -13.57
N VAL A 570 -15.07 -39.64 -14.60
CA VAL A 570 -15.60 -39.24 -15.91
C VAL A 570 -16.36 -40.41 -16.55
N ILE A 571 -15.73 -41.59 -16.63
CA ILE A 571 -16.31 -42.77 -17.29
C ILE A 571 -17.57 -43.27 -16.55
N SER A 572 -17.56 -43.31 -15.22
CA SER A 572 -18.69 -43.80 -14.41
C SER A 572 -19.91 -42.87 -14.44
N ASN A 573 -19.70 -41.54 -14.40
CA ASN A 573 -20.80 -40.57 -14.42
C ASN A 573 -21.48 -40.43 -15.79
N SER A 574 -20.84 -40.92 -16.86
CA SER A 574 -21.34 -40.73 -18.21
C SER A 574 -22.15 -41.92 -18.77
N HIS A 575 -22.51 -42.89 -17.91
CA HIS A 575 -23.39 -44.03 -18.23
C HIS A 575 -23.06 -44.74 -19.55
N TRP A 576 -21.77 -44.87 -19.88
CA TRP A 576 -21.36 -45.66 -21.03
C TRP A 576 -21.52 -47.13 -20.67
N GLY A 577 -22.46 -47.80 -21.34
CA GLY A 577 -22.53 -49.26 -21.36
C GLY A 577 -21.32 -49.83 -22.08
N LEU A 578 -20.15 -49.77 -21.47
CA LEU A 578 -19.03 -50.65 -21.80
C LEU A 578 -19.42 -52.03 -21.32
N SER A 579 -20.29 -52.70 -22.07
CA SER A 579 -20.41 -54.14 -21.98
C SER A 579 -19.11 -54.73 -22.52
N CYS A 580 -18.10 -54.81 -21.65
CA CYS A 580 -17.02 -55.76 -21.84
C CYS A 580 -17.66 -57.13 -21.73
N SER A 581 -18.11 -57.67 -22.86
CA SER A 581 -18.37 -59.10 -22.99
C SER A 581 -17.06 -59.81 -22.68
N ILE A 582 -16.96 -60.29 -21.44
CA ILE A 582 -16.00 -61.31 -21.04
C ILE A 582 -16.36 -62.53 -21.86
N LEU A 583 -15.63 -62.79 -22.94
CA LEU A 583 -15.55 -64.14 -23.50
C LEU A 583 -14.39 -64.86 -22.79
N PRO A 584 -14.57 -66.16 -22.47
CA PRO A 584 -13.65 -66.93 -21.65
C PRO A 584 -12.28 -67.15 -22.30
#